data_AF-A0A645J4L0-F1
#
_entry.id   AF-A0A645J4L0-F1
#
_cell.length_a   1.000
_cell.length_b   1.000
_cell.length_c   1.000
_cell.angle_alpha   90.00
_cell.angle_beta   90.00
_cell.angle_gamma   90.00
#
_symmetry.space_group_name_H-M   'P 1'
#
loop_
_entity.id
_entity.type
_entity.pdbx_description
1 polymer ?
#
loop_
_entity_poly.entity_id
_entity_poly.type
_entity_poly.pdbx_seq_one_letter_code
_entity_poly.pdbx_strand_id
1 'polypeptide(L)'
;MEEFYSQFYINSPFPLTIIRATKDGSWLNANYYDDKKLFEMVKGFMIESLKKHIDIGLDTSEVFILGKKNADFIGKLNKEEKLFNRMTVLEHPRYIQQYKSKEKELYIDKYLLALGK
;
A
#
# COMPACT_ATOMS: atom_id res chain seq x y z
N MET A 1 10.21 -7.33 -17.10
CA MET A 1 10.08 -6.06 -16.34
C MET A 1 9.33 -5.02 -17.16
N GLU A 2 9.69 -4.80 -18.43
CA GLU A 2 8.97 -3.86 -19.32
C GLU A 2 7.49 -4.19 -19.47
N GLU A 3 7.14 -5.46 -19.73
CA GLU A 3 5.73 -5.92 -19.84
C GLU A 3 4.91 -5.69 -18.56
N PHE A 4 5.54 -5.74 -17.39
CA PHE A 4 4.84 -5.49 -16.13
C PHE A 4 4.61 -4.00 -15.94
N TYR A 5 5.64 -3.17 -16.12
CA TYR A 5 5.54 -1.73 -15.89
C TYR A 5 4.81 -0.98 -17.01
N SER A 6 4.57 -1.62 -18.17
CA SER A 6 3.63 -1.09 -19.17
C SER A 6 2.17 -1.22 -18.75
N GLN A 7 1.87 -2.05 -17.75
CA GLN A 7 0.51 -2.28 -17.23
C GLN A 7 0.33 -1.79 -15.79
N PHE A 8 1.38 -1.85 -14.97
CA PHE A 8 1.31 -1.59 -13.53
C PHE A 8 2.21 -0.44 -13.10
N TYR A 9 1.64 0.46 -12.29
CA TYR A 9 2.36 1.53 -11.62
C TYR A 9 2.37 1.29 -10.11
N ILE A 10 3.57 1.09 -9.54
CA ILE A 10 3.76 0.90 -8.10
C ILE A 10 4.09 2.25 -7.46
N ASN A 11 3.35 2.63 -6.41
CA ASN A 11 3.62 3.84 -5.63
C ASN A 11 3.34 3.62 -4.13
N SER A 12 3.53 4.69 -3.35
CA SER A 12 3.08 4.79 -1.97
C SER A 12 2.26 6.07 -1.80
N PRO A 13 1.11 6.02 -1.11
CA PRO A 13 0.33 7.22 -0.77
C PRO A 13 1.10 8.17 0.17
N PHE A 14 2.13 7.66 0.87
CA PHE A 14 2.99 8.44 1.74
C PHE A 14 4.46 8.21 1.35
N PRO A 15 5.12 9.14 0.62
CA PRO A 15 6.49 8.97 0.10
C PRO A 15 7.61 9.08 1.14
N LEU A 16 7.32 9.51 2.37
CA LEU A 16 8.35 9.73 3.39
C LEU A 16 8.43 8.56 4.38
N THR A 17 9.64 8.33 4.90
CA THR A 17 9.83 7.39 6.02
C THR A 17 9.48 8.07 7.33
N ILE A 18 8.78 7.35 8.21
CA ILE A 18 8.44 7.82 9.56
C ILE A 18 9.29 7.03 10.54
N ILE A 19 10.01 7.75 11.40
CA ILE A 19 10.78 7.15 12.50
C ILE A 19 10.15 7.54 13.84
N ARG A 20 10.16 6.60 14.78
CA ARG A 20 9.65 6.79 16.14
C ARG A 20 10.72 6.41 17.16
N ALA A 21 11.00 7.32 18.08
CA ALA A 21 11.85 7.04 19.23
C ALA A 21 11.15 6.06 20.18
N THR A 22 11.90 5.11 20.69
CA THR A 22 11.45 4.15 21.70
C THR A 22 11.82 4.63 23.10
N LYS A 23 11.28 3.95 24.13
CA LYS A 23 11.56 4.28 25.54
C LYS A 23 13.02 4.06 25.92
N ASP A 24 13.69 3.12 25.27
CA ASP A 24 15.11 2.79 25.43
C ASP A 24 16.05 3.70 24.61
N GLY A 25 15.51 4.69 23.89
CA GLY A 25 16.30 5.66 23.11
C GLY A 25 16.72 5.18 21.72
N SER A 26 16.25 4.01 21.27
CA SER A 26 16.42 3.55 19.89
C SER A 26 15.37 4.15 18.95
N TRP A 27 15.61 4.07 17.64
CA TRP A 27 14.69 4.56 16.61
C TRP A 27 14.16 3.39 15.79
N LEU A 28 12.84 3.34 15.62
CA LEU A 28 12.16 2.33 14.82
C LEU A 28 11.46 2.95 13.63
N ASN A 29 11.44 2.25 12.50
CA ASN A 29 10.55 2.58 11.40
C ASN A 29 9.09 2.37 11.83
N ALA A 30 8.26 3.37 11.55
CA ALA A 30 6.83 3.33 11.78
C ALA A 30 6.08 3.42 10.45
N ASN A 31 4.96 2.74 10.36
CA ASN A 31 3.99 2.98 9.31
C ASN A 31 3.04 4.11 9.73
N TYR A 32 2.47 4.80 8.75
CA TYR A 32 1.50 5.88 9.00
C TYR A 32 0.25 5.40 9.77
N TYR A 33 -0.03 4.09 9.77
CA TYR A 33 -1.16 3.45 10.47
C TYR A 33 -0.79 2.82 11.82
N ASP A 34 0.44 3.01 12.30
CA ASP A 34 0.87 2.44 13.60
C ASP A 34 0.41 3.27 14.81
N ASP A 35 0.00 4.52 14.58
CA ASP A 35 -0.64 5.39 15.57
C ASP A 35 -1.82 6.14 14.94
N LYS A 36 -2.93 6.24 15.67
CA LYS A 36 -4.15 6.87 15.14
C LYS A 36 -3.96 8.36 14.91
N LYS A 37 -3.28 9.06 15.83
CA LYS A 37 -3.05 10.51 15.71
C LYS A 37 -2.12 10.79 14.54
N LEU A 38 -1.08 9.96 14.35
CA LEU A 38 -0.20 10.02 13.19
C LEU A 38 -0.99 9.89 11.88
N PHE A 39 -1.87 8.88 11.78
CA PHE A 39 -2.69 8.71 10.59
C PHE A 39 -3.53 9.95 10.29
N GLU A 40 -4.27 10.48 11.28
CA GLU A 40 -5.10 11.68 11.08
C GLU A 40 -4.26 12.89 10.63
N MET A 41 -3.03 13.04 11.14
CA MET A 41 -2.12 14.12 10.74
C MET A 41 -1.67 14.03 9.28
N VAL A 42 -1.43 12.83 8.76
CA VAL A 42 -0.90 12.64 7.40
C VAL A 42 -1.98 12.34 6.36
N LYS A 43 -3.21 12.07 6.81
CA LYS A 43 -4.36 11.67 5.99
C LYS A 43 -4.60 12.61 4.80
N GLY A 44 -4.65 13.93 5.05
CA GLY A 44 -4.90 14.92 4.00
C GLY A 44 -3.85 14.88 2.89
N PHE A 45 -2.58 14.81 3.28
CA PHE A 45 -1.48 14.68 2.33
C PHE A 45 -1.52 13.36 1.55
N MET A 46 -1.89 12.25 2.19
CA MET A 46 -2.06 10.96 1.49
C MET A 46 -3.14 11.03 0.41
N ILE A 47 -4.26 11.70 0.70
CA ILE A 47 -5.35 11.90 -0.28
C ILE A 47 -4.84 12.73 -1.47
N GLU A 48 -4.15 13.85 -1.20
CA GLU A 48 -3.58 14.69 -2.26
C GLU A 48 -2.55 13.93 -3.11
N SER A 49 -1.70 13.11 -2.47
CA SER A 49 -0.71 12.27 -3.15
C SER A 49 -1.39 11.25 -4.08
N LEU A 50 -2.42 10.55 -3.59
CA LEU A 50 -3.17 9.59 -4.39
C LEU A 50 -3.87 10.26 -5.58
N LYS A 51 -4.49 11.43 -5.38
CA LYS A 51 -5.11 12.20 -6.47
C LYS A 51 -4.09 12.59 -7.53
N LYS A 52 -2.92 13.10 -7.13
CA LYS A 52 -1.81 13.42 -8.05
C LYS A 52 -1.33 12.21 -8.84
N HIS A 53 -1.26 11.03 -8.20
CA HIS A 53 -0.94 9.79 -8.93
C HIS A 53 -2.03 9.42 -9.92
N ILE A 54 -3.31 9.56 -9.58
CA ILE A 54 -4.42 9.29 -10.49
C ILE A 54 -4.41 10.25 -11.69
N ASP A 55 -4.12 11.52 -11.46
CA ASP A 55 -4.11 12.59 -12.47
C ASP A 55 -3.08 12.37 -13.59
N ILE A 56 -2.09 11.48 -13.42
CA ILE A 56 -1.17 11.11 -14.50
C ILE A 56 -1.78 10.14 -15.53
N GLY A 57 -3.05 9.75 -15.34
CA GLY A 57 -3.80 8.90 -16.26
C GLY A 57 -3.90 7.43 -15.84
N LEU A 58 -3.89 7.13 -14.54
CA LEU A 58 -4.05 5.76 -14.05
C LEU A 58 -5.50 5.27 -14.20
N ASP A 59 -5.66 3.99 -14.52
CA ASP A 59 -6.96 3.33 -14.39
C ASP A 59 -7.33 3.16 -12.91
N THR A 60 -8.48 3.69 -12.51
CA THR A 60 -9.01 3.60 -11.15
C THR A 60 -10.08 2.51 -10.98
N SER A 61 -10.29 1.68 -12.01
CA SER A 61 -11.20 0.53 -11.95
C SER A 61 -10.82 -0.45 -10.84
N GLU A 62 -9.52 -0.67 -10.62
CA GLU A 62 -9.02 -1.55 -9.58
C GLU A 62 -7.65 -1.08 -9.05
N VAL A 63 -7.49 -1.09 -7.71
CA VAL A 63 -6.20 -0.90 -7.05
C VAL A 63 -5.79 -2.17 -6.31
N PHE A 64 -4.51 -2.52 -6.42
CA PHE A 64 -3.89 -3.59 -5.66
C PHE A 64 -3.18 -3.02 -4.43
N ILE A 65 -3.61 -3.44 -3.24
CA ILE A 65 -3.08 -2.94 -1.97
C ILE A 65 -2.26 -4.02 -1.28
N LEU A 66 -0.99 -3.71 -1.03
CA LEU A 66 -0.06 -4.62 -0.38
C LEU A 66 -0.19 -4.51 1.14
N GLY A 67 -0.75 -5.56 1.76
CA GLY A 67 -0.91 -5.71 3.21
C GLY A 67 -2.32 -5.41 3.72
N LYS A 68 -2.85 -6.31 4.57
CA LYS A 68 -4.20 -6.19 5.15
C LYS A 68 -4.41 -4.90 5.96
N LYS A 69 -3.48 -4.59 6.87
CA LYS A 69 -3.55 -3.36 7.68
C LYS A 69 -3.45 -2.10 6.79
N ASN A 70 -2.66 -2.14 5.73
CA ASN A 70 -2.58 -1.05 4.75
C ASN A 70 -3.94 -0.84 4.07
N ALA A 71 -4.57 -1.92 3.61
CA ALA A 71 -5.89 -1.90 2.98
C ALA A 71 -7.00 -1.34 3.88
N ASP A 72 -6.98 -1.62 5.18
CA ASP A 72 -7.96 -1.05 6.12
C ASP A 72 -7.91 0.49 6.15
N PHE A 73 -6.73 1.08 5.99
CA PHE A 73 -6.56 2.54 6.05
C PHE A 73 -6.79 3.19 4.68
N ILE A 74 -6.32 2.59 3.59
CA ILE A 74 -6.67 3.03 2.23
C ILE A 74 -8.17 2.94 1.99
N GLY A 75 -8.84 1.91 2.52
CA GLY A 75 -10.30 1.80 2.46
C GLY A 75 -11.03 2.95 3.14
N LYS A 76 -10.47 3.53 4.22
CA LYS A 76 -11.03 4.73 4.86
C LYS A 76 -10.93 5.94 3.92
N LEU A 77 -9.78 6.13 3.28
CA LEU A 77 -9.58 7.21 2.30
C LEU A 77 -10.51 7.03 1.09
N ASN A 78 -10.62 5.79 0.59
CA ASN A 78 -11.45 5.50 -0.57
C ASN A 78 -12.95 5.67 -0.28
N LYS A 79 -13.39 5.40 0.96
CA LYS A 79 -14.79 5.63 1.37
C LYS A 79 -15.17 7.12 1.35
N GLU A 80 -14.21 7.99 1.66
CA GLU A 80 -14.38 9.44 1.69
C GLU A 80 -14.30 10.04 0.28
N GLU A 81 -13.28 9.66 -0.48
CA GLU A 81 -12.91 10.32 -1.72
C GLU A 81 -13.33 9.57 -3.00
N LYS A 82 -13.76 8.31 -2.88
CA LYS A 82 -14.16 7.42 -3.99
C LYS A 82 -13.09 7.34 -5.10
N LEU A 83 -11.85 7.11 -4.71
CA LEU A 83 -10.66 7.10 -5.57
C LEU A 83 -10.62 5.89 -6.52
N PHE A 84 -11.09 4.73 -6.07
CA PHE A 84 -11.02 3.45 -6.78
C PHE A 84 -12.33 2.67 -6.71
N ASN A 85 -12.71 1.99 -7.78
CA ASN A 85 -13.95 1.20 -7.84
C ASN A 85 -13.80 -0.14 -7.09
N ARG A 86 -12.67 -0.83 -7.27
CA ARG A 86 -12.35 -2.09 -6.60
C ARG A 86 -11.01 -2.02 -5.89
N MET A 87 -10.93 -2.62 -4.70
CA MET A 87 -9.68 -2.77 -3.96
C MET A 87 -9.39 -4.26 -3.78
N THR A 88 -8.29 -4.74 -4.37
CA THR A 88 -7.81 -6.12 -4.20
C THR A 88 -6.61 -6.13 -3.27
N VAL A 89 -6.68 -6.93 -2.21
CA VAL A 89 -5.63 -6.97 -1.17
C VAL A 89 -4.73 -8.18 -1.40
N LEU A 90 -3.42 -7.93 -1.43
CA LEU A 90 -2.39 -8.96 -1.53
C LEU A 90 -1.46 -8.90 -0.31
N GLU A 91 -0.88 -10.02 0.10
CA GLU A 91 0.06 -10.06 1.21
C GLU A 91 1.32 -9.28 0.85
N HIS A 92 1.74 -8.38 1.74
CA HIS A 92 2.90 -7.53 1.47
C HIS A 92 4.19 -8.36 1.30
N PRO A 93 5.07 -8.08 0.32
CA PRO A 93 6.30 -8.83 0.08
C PRO A 93 7.20 -8.96 1.34
N ARG A 94 7.32 -7.88 2.13
CA ARG A 94 8.00 -7.91 3.45
C ARG A 94 7.44 -8.99 4.39
N TYR A 95 6.11 -9.14 4.48
CA TYR A 95 5.50 -10.17 5.32
C TYR A 95 5.81 -11.56 4.79
N ILE A 96 5.71 -11.75 3.46
CA ILE A 96 6.02 -13.04 2.83
C ILE A 96 7.47 -13.43 3.11
N GLN A 97 8.41 -12.51 2.86
CA GLN A 97 9.83 -12.75 3.08
C GLN A 97 10.18 -13.06 4.53
N GLN A 98 9.54 -12.38 5.49
CA GLN A 98 9.86 -12.53 6.92
C GLN A 98 9.24 -13.76 7.57
N TYR A 99 8.01 -14.12 7.19
CA TYR A 99 7.22 -15.12 7.93
C TYR A 99 6.81 -16.32 7.08
N LYS A 100 6.84 -16.19 5.74
CA LYS A 100 6.28 -17.16 4.79
C LYS A 100 7.24 -17.51 3.65
N SER A 101 8.54 -17.36 3.88
CA SER A 101 9.57 -17.56 2.83
C SER A 101 9.55 -18.96 2.23
N LYS A 102 9.18 -19.99 3.02
CA LYS A 102 9.02 -21.38 2.54
C LYS A 102 7.83 -21.56 1.59
N GLU A 103 6.84 -20.67 1.65
CA GLU A 103 5.61 -20.69 0.84
C GLU A 103 5.71 -19.69 -0.32
N LYS A 104 6.89 -19.16 -0.65
CA LYS A 104 7.08 -18.07 -1.62
C LYS A 104 6.38 -18.32 -2.98
N GLU A 105 6.51 -19.52 -3.54
CA GLU A 105 5.90 -19.86 -4.84
C GLU A 105 4.38 -19.73 -4.83
N LEU A 106 3.72 -20.15 -3.73
CA LEU A 106 2.27 -19.97 -3.55
C LEU A 106 1.85 -18.49 -3.66
N TYR A 107 2.65 -17.57 -3.10
CA TYR A 107 2.35 -16.14 -3.20
C TYR A 107 2.68 -15.57 -4.58
N ILE A 108 3.69 -16.10 -5.28
CA ILE A 108 3.95 -15.72 -6.69
C ILE A 108 2.73 -16.10 -7.54
N ASP A 109 2.25 -17.34 -7.45
CA ASP A 109 1.07 -17.80 -8.18
C ASP A 109 -0.15 -16.96 -7.86
N LYS A 110 -0.35 -16.62 -6.59
CA LYS A 110 -1.44 -15.73 -6.16
C LYS A 110 -1.35 -14.34 -6.80
N TYR A 111 -0.16 -13.76 -6.86
CA TYR A 111 0.06 -12.47 -7.51
C TYR A 111 -0.20 -12.57 -9.02
N LEU A 112 0.31 -13.60 -9.69
CA LEU A 112 0.09 -13.82 -11.12
C LEU A 112 -1.39 -13.99 -11.45
N LEU A 113 -2.15 -14.73 -10.65
CA LEU A 113 -3.60 -14.90 -10.84
C LEU A 113 -4.38 -13.60 -10.60
N ALA A 114 -3.91 -12.75 -9.69
CA ALA A 114 -4.56 -11.47 -9.41
C ALA A 114 -4.27 -10.42 -10.49
N LEU A 115 -3.04 -10.43 -11.04
CA LEU A 115 -2.52 -9.42 -11.97
C LEU A 115 -2.69 -9.80 -13.45
N GLY A 116 -2.78 -11.10 -13.76
CA GLY A 116 -2.94 -11.60 -15.13
C GLY A 116 -4.39 -11.61 -15.62
N LYS A 117 -5.23 -10.73 -15.09
CA LYS A 117 -6.62 -10.57 -15.53
C LYS A 117 -6.73 -9.60 -16.70
#